data_AF-A0A927TJT3-F1
#
_entry.id   AF-A0A927TJT3-F1
#
_cell.length_a   1.000
_cell.length_b   1.000
_cell.length_c   1.000
_cell.angle_alpha   90.00
_cell.angle_beta   90.00
_cell.angle_gamma   90.00
#
_symmetry.space_group_name_H-M   'P 1'
#
loop_
_entity.id
_entity.type
_entity.pdbx_description
1 polymer ?
#
loop_
_entity_poly.entity_id
_entity_poly.type
_entity_poly.pdbx_seq_one_letter_code
_entity_poly.pdbx_strand_id
1 'polypeptide(L)'
;MRMIIERATGLTVGKLMIETQKTVNGIDTDCHGIRLDVSIREVTAEDGRTVQLFDVEPNNVKSVHLPKRSRYYQALTDVKLLEAGVDYENLPDMWTIWILPYDPFGKNYMLYSVKNRVEECPGMEYNDGVKKLFLYTGGKRGGSGGREHS
;
A
#
# COMPACT_ATOMS: atom_id res chain seq x y z
N MET A 1 -3.13 -15.26 2.37
CA MET A 1 -2.73 -13.83 2.36
C MET A 1 -1.28 -13.61 2.74
N ARG A 2 -0.75 -14.14 3.84
CA ARG A 2 0.68 -14.03 4.24
C ARG A 2 1.66 -14.16 3.06
N MET A 3 1.65 -15.28 2.35
CA MET A 3 2.60 -15.51 1.25
C MET A 3 2.52 -14.44 0.15
N ILE A 4 1.34 -13.90 -0.13
CA ILE A 4 1.18 -12.86 -1.16
C ILE A 4 1.88 -11.58 -0.69
N ILE A 5 1.67 -11.20 0.58
CA ILE A 5 2.33 -10.03 1.17
C ILE A 5 3.83 -10.22 1.12
N GLU A 6 4.35 -11.29 1.73
CA GLU A 6 5.80 -11.53 1.85
C GLU A 6 6.47 -11.61 0.47
N ARG A 7 5.82 -12.21 -0.54
CA ARG A 7 6.36 -12.29 -1.90
C ARG A 7 6.26 -10.98 -2.68
N ALA A 8 5.21 -10.19 -2.47
CA ALA A 8 5.05 -8.91 -3.16
C ALA A 8 5.96 -7.84 -2.56
N THR A 9 6.08 -7.80 -1.23
CA THR A 9 6.81 -6.76 -0.50
C THR A 9 8.27 -7.13 -0.22
N GLY A 10 8.60 -8.43 -0.19
CA GLY A 10 9.90 -8.92 0.24
C GLY A 10 10.08 -8.92 1.76
N LEU A 11 9.03 -8.58 2.53
CA LEU A 11 9.08 -8.52 3.98
C LEU A 11 8.80 -9.88 4.61
N THR A 12 9.38 -10.14 5.78
CA THR A 12 8.90 -11.16 6.70
C THR A 12 7.93 -10.49 7.66
N VAL A 13 6.70 -10.98 7.77
CA VAL A 13 5.66 -10.35 8.59
C VAL A 13 5.32 -11.19 9.83
N GLY A 14 4.96 -10.54 10.93
CA GLY A 14 4.54 -11.12 12.19
C GLY A 14 3.07 -11.52 12.22
N LYS A 15 2.37 -11.13 13.30
CA LYS A 15 0.95 -11.45 13.52
C LYS A 15 0.07 -10.58 12.62
N LEU A 16 -0.76 -11.21 11.79
CA LEU A 16 -1.64 -10.52 10.84
C LEU A 16 -3.10 -10.57 11.29
N MET A 17 -3.78 -9.43 11.25
CA MET A 17 -5.21 -9.27 11.40
C MET A 17 -5.80 -8.92 10.03
N ILE A 18 -6.72 -9.73 9.50
CA ILE A 18 -7.26 -9.58 8.15
C ILE A 18 -8.73 -9.12 8.23
N GLU A 19 -9.07 -8.10 7.45
CA GLU A 19 -10.42 -7.54 7.34
C GLU A 19 -10.78 -7.41 5.85
N THR A 20 -11.81 -8.13 5.41
CA THR A 20 -12.30 -8.08 4.02
C THR A 20 -13.44 -7.07 3.90
N GLN A 21 -13.49 -6.33 2.78
CA GLN A 21 -14.54 -5.36 2.47
C GLN A 21 -14.73 -4.31 3.57
N LYS A 22 -13.68 -3.55 3.84
CA LYS A 22 -13.71 -2.49 4.84
C LYS A 22 -14.18 -1.18 4.22
N THR A 23 -15.27 -0.63 4.74
CA THR A 23 -15.73 0.71 4.34
C THR A 23 -15.08 1.76 5.24
N VAL A 24 -14.48 2.77 4.62
CA VAL A 24 -13.99 3.96 5.32
C VAL A 24 -14.82 5.14 4.84
N ASN A 25 -15.61 5.70 5.76
CA ASN A 25 -16.45 6.85 5.47
C ASN A 25 -15.60 8.09 5.17
N GLY A 26 -16.16 8.98 4.36
CA GLY A 26 -15.61 10.32 4.17
C GLY A 26 -15.46 11.05 5.50
N ILE A 27 -14.62 12.09 5.51
CA ILE A 27 -14.37 12.91 6.70
C ILE A 27 -15.65 13.65 7.13
N ASP A 28 -16.50 14.00 6.17
CA ASP A 28 -17.81 14.62 6.35
C ASP A 28 -18.85 13.95 5.41
N THR A 29 -20.14 14.25 5.57
CA THR A 29 -21.24 13.69 4.76
C THR A 29 -21.10 14.01 3.27
N ASP A 30 -20.46 15.12 2.93
CA ASP A 30 -20.26 15.58 1.56
C ASP A 30 -18.95 15.03 0.94
N CYS A 31 -18.13 14.35 1.74
CA CYS A 31 -16.87 13.76 1.30
C CYS A 31 -17.07 12.31 0.84
N HIS A 32 -16.33 11.91 -0.19
CA HIS A 32 -16.41 10.55 -0.72
C HIS A 32 -15.79 9.56 0.27
N GLY A 33 -16.48 8.45 0.54
CA GLY A 33 -15.89 7.31 1.24
C GLY A 33 -15.11 6.39 0.28
N ILE A 34 -14.45 5.39 0.85
CA ILE A 34 -13.78 4.32 0.10
C ILE A 34 -14.21 2.96 0.63
N ARG A 35 -14.06 1.94 -0.20
CA ARG A 35 -14.18 0.54 0.20
C ARG A 35 -12.87 -0.15 -0.15
N LEU A 36 -12.17 -0.61 0.88
CA LEU A 36 -10.99 -1.44 0.75
C LEU A 36 -11.44 -2.89 0.58
N ASP A 37 -10.96 -3.58 -0.45
CA ASP A 37 -11.35 -4.95 -0.72
C ASP A 37 -10.73 -5.89 0.32
N VAL A 38 -9.44 -5.72 0.66
CA VAL A 38 -8.78 -6.45 1.76
C VAL A 38 -7.79 -5.57 2.49
N SER A 39 -8.09 -5.25 3.75
CA SER A 39 -7.19 -4.55 4.67
C SER A 39 -6.53 -5.55 5.61
N ILE A 40 -5.21 -5.48 5.78
CA ILE A 40 -4.44 -6.38 6.62
C ILE A 40 -3.55 -5.55 7.52
N ARG A 41 -3.63 -5.78 8.83
CA ARG A 41 -2.79 -5.11 9.83
C ARG A 41 -1.78 -6.11 10.37
N GLU A 42 -0.51 -5.79 10.28
CA GLU A 42 0.49 -6.41 11.14
C GLU A 42 0.48 -5.73 12.49
N VAL A 43 0.30 -6.51 13.54
CA VAL A 43 0.22 -6.02 14.92
C VAL A 43 1.33 -6.60 15.77
N THR A 44 1.83 -5.79 16.70
CA THR A 44 2.75 -6.24 17.75
C THR A 44 2.07 -7.30 18.63
N ALA A 45 2.87 -8.20 19.20
CA ALA A 45 2.36 -9.22 20.13
C ALA A 45 2.07 -8.65 21.53
N GLU A 46 2.75 -7.56 21.90
CA GLU A 46 2.75 -6.98 23.25
C GLU A 46 1.51 -6.12 23.51
N ASP A 47 1.26 -5.12 22.65
CA ASP A 47 0.20 -4.12 22.84
C ASP A 47 -0.85 -4.11 21.71
N GLY A 48 -0.68 -4.95 20.68
CA GLY A 48 -1.60 -5.02 19.55
C GLY A 48 -1.57 -3.78 18.63
N ARG A 49 -0.58 -2.90 18.81
CA ARG A 49 -0.37 -1.73 17.94
C ARG A 49 -0.11 -2.18 16.51
N THR A 50 -0.73 -1.48 15.56
CA THR A 50 -0.47 -1.72 14.13
C THR A 50 0.87 -1.10 13.75
N VAL A 51 1.75 -1.92 13.17
CA VAL A 51 3.09 -1.47 12.71
C VAL A 51 3.17 -1.41 11.19
N GLN A 52 2.40 -2.26 10.50
CA GLN A 52 2.25 -2.19 9.05
C GLN A 52 0.79 -2.39 8.66
N LEU A 53 0.36 -1.65 7.65
CA LEU A 53 -0.93 -1.82 6.99
C LEU A 53 -0.71 -2.24 5.55
N PHE A 54 -1.40 -3.29 5.12
CA PHE A 54 -1.47 -3.72 3.74
C PHE A 54 -2.89 -3.58 3.23
N ASP A 55 -3.05 -2.81 2.16
CA ASP A 55 -4.29 -2.68 1.41
C ASP A 55 -4.15 -3.43 0.08
N VAL A 56 -4.95 -4.47 -0.16
CA VAL A 56 -4.87 -5.30 -1.36
C VAL A 56 -6.10 -5.09 -2.22
N GLU A 57 -5.88 -4.56 -3.43
CA GLU A 57 -6.91 -3.97 -4.27
C GLU A 57 -6.89 -4.59 -5.68
N PRO A 58 -7.72 -5.62 -5.95
CA PRO A 58 -7.96 -6.08 -7.31
C PRO A 58 -8.68 -5.01 -8.12
N ASN A 59 -8.13 -4.63 -9.28
CA ASN A 59 -8.76 -3.63 -10.13
C ASN A 59 -8.73 -4.03 -11.61
N ASN A 60 -9.90 -4.40 -12.12
CA ASN A 60 -10.07 -4.86 -13.50
C ASN A 60 -10.31 -3.72 -14.50
N VAL A 61 -10.60 -2.51 -14.00
CA VAL A 61 -10.93 -1.35 -14.85
C VAL A 61 -9.69 -0.50 -15.06
N LYS A 62 -9.20 -0.44 -16.30
CA LYS A 62 -8.14 0.49 -16.68
C LYS A 62 -8.63 1.92 -16.54
N SER A 63 -8.04 2.66 -15.62
CA SER A 63 -8.36 4.07 -15.36
C SER A 63 -7.09 4.90 -15.32
N VAL A 64 -7.12 6.07 -15.97
CA VAL A 64 -6.05 7.08 -15.90
C VAL A 64 -5.94 7.70 -14.50
N HIS A 65 -6.92 7.47 -13.63
CA HIS A 65 -6.98 8.05 -12.30
C HIS A 65 -6.39 7.16 -11.19
N LEU A 66 -5.85 5.98 -11.53
CA LEU A 66 -5.37 5.01 -10.55
C LEU A 66 -4.36 5.61 -9.53
N PRO A 67 -3.35 6.42 -9.94
CA PRO A 67 -2.45 7.05 -8.97
C PRO A 67 -3.18 8.02 -8.01
N LYS A 68 -4.12 8.83 -8.54
CA LYS A 68 -4.92 9.77 -7.73
C LYS A 68 -5.85 9.03 -6.77
N ARG A 69 -6.49 7.94 -7.22
CA ARG A 69 -7.36 7.09 -6.39
C ARG A 69 -6.56 6.43 -5.27
N SER A 70 -5.39 5.87 -5.59
CA SER A 70 -4.51 5.28 -4.57
C SER A 70 -4.06 6.31 -3.52
N ARG A 71 -3.72 7.54 -3.93
CA ARG A 71 -3.42 8.63 -2.99
C ARG A 71 -4.63 8.99 -2.11
N TYR A 72 -5.84 9.01 -2.68
CA TYR A 72 -7.06 9.30 -1.93
C TYR A 72 -7.37 8.22 -0.88
N TYR A 73 -7.23 6.95 -1.26
CA TYR A 73 -7.46 5.81 -0.37
C TYR A 73 -6.49 5.82 0.81
N GLN A 74 -5.21 6.07 0.52
CA GLN A 74 -4.18 6.24 1.54
C GLN A 74 -4.54 7.37 2.50
N ALA A 75 -4.81 8.58 2.00
CA ALA A 75 -5.11 9.74 2.84
C ALA A 75 -6.30 9.51 3.80
N LEU A 76 -7.39 8.91 3.31
CA LEU A 76 -8.54 8.59 4.17
C LEU A 76 -8.22 7.53 5.21
N THR A 77 -7.34 6.59 4.87
CA THR A 77 -6.89 5.55 5.78
C THR A 77 -6.00 6.13 6.88
N ASP A 78 -5.04 7.00 6.52
CA ASP A 78 -4.15 7.69 7.45
C ASP A 78 -4.96 8.50 8.48
N VAL A 79 -6.00 9.21 8.03
CA VAL A 79 -6.92 9.97 8.90
C VAL A 79 -7.66 9.08 9.91
N LYS A 80 -7.93 7.81 9.58
CA LYS A 80 -8.59 6.88 10.51
C LYS A 80 -7.62 6.20 11.47
N LEU A 81 -6.33 6.23 11.20
CA LEU A 81 -5.31 5.54 11.99
C LEU A 81 -4.61 6.44 13.00
N LEU A 82 -4.55 7.75 12.71
CA LEU A 82 -3.92 8.72 13.61
C LEU A 82 -4.98 9.50 14.39
N GLU A 83 -5.07 9.23 15.69
CA GLU A 83 -5.95 9.96 16.59
C GLU A 83 -5.44 11.38 16.90
N ALA A 84 -6.34 12.26 17.30
CA ALA A 84 -5.99 13.63 17.65
C ALA A 84 -5.02 13.67 18.85
N GLY A 85 -3.91 14.39 18.70
CA GLY A 85 -2.89 14.53 19.75
C GLY A 85 -1.83 13.42 19.76
N VAL A 86 -1.91 12.44 18.84
CA VAL A 86 -0.89 11.41 18.67
C VAL A 86 0.20 11.89 17.69
N ASP A 87 1.45 11.57 17.98
CA ASP A 87 2.60 11.90 17.14
C ASP A 87 2.56 11.14 15.80
N TYR A 88 2.91 11.81 14.69
CA TYR A 88 2.94 11.23 13.35
C TYR A 88 3.86 10.01 13.22
N GLU A 89 4.89 9.89 14.07
CA GLU A 89 5.75 8.69 14.13
C GLU A 89 4.98 7.41 14.52
N ASN A 90 3.74 7.53 14.99
CA ASN A 90 2.86 6.40 15.27
C ASN A 90 2.01 5.95 14.07
N LEU A 91 2.08 6.65 12.93
CA LEU A 91 1.48 6.14 11.71
C LEU A 91 2.19 4.85 11.29
N PRO A 92 1.45 3.76 11.02
CA PRO A 92 2.05 2.54 10.53
C PRO A 92 2.54 2.73 9.10
N ASP A 93 3.59 2.00 8.72
CA ASP A 93 3.99 1.89 7.32
C ASP A 93 2.82 1.32 6.51
N MET A 94 2.51 1.94 5.36
CA MET A 94 1.39 1.56 4.51
C MET A 94 1.85 1.04 3.16
N TRP A 95 1.40 -0.17 2.83
CA TRP A 95 1.59 -0.82 1.55
C TRP A 95 0.26 -0.96 0.82
N THR A 96 0.13 -0.37 -0.37
CA THR A 96 -1.00 -0.68 -1.26
C THR A 96 -0.54 -1.64 -2.34
N ILE A 97 -1.22 -2.78 -2.51
CA ILE A 97 -0.91 -3.82 -3.49
C ILE A 97 -2.07 -3.91 -4.49
N TRP A 98 -1.91 -3.26 -5.63
CA TRP A 98 -2.85 -3.33 -6.74
C TRP A 98 -2.64 -4.59 -7.56
N ILE A 99 -3.69 -5.37 -7.80
CA ILE A 99 -3.67 -6.53 -8.71
C ILE A 99 -4.39 -6.14 -10.00
N LEU A 100 -3.66 -6.12 -11.12
CA LEU A 100 -4.14 -5.55 -12.38
C LEU A 100 -4.03 -6.55 -13.54
N PRO A 101 -5.07 -6.71 -14.37
CA PRO A 101 -5.00 -7.49 -15.61
C PRO A 101 -4.43 -6.70 -16.80
N TYR A 102 -4.00 -5.46 -16.58
CA TYR A 102 -3.43 -4.58 -17.60
C TYR A 102 -2.13 -3.95 -17.09
N ASP A 103 -1.25 -3.55 -18.01
CA ASP A 103 -0.03 -2.84 -17.67
C ASP A 103 -0.34 -1.36 -17.32
N PRO A 104 -0.16 -0.91 -16.06
CA PRO A 104 -0.44 0.47 -15.67
C PRO A 104 0.58 1.49 -16.21
N PHE A 105 1.78 1.05 -16.60
CA PHE A 105 2.88 1.95 -16.97
C PHE A 105 3.51 1.66 -18.35
N GLY A 106 3.07 0.59 -19.02
CA GLY A 106 3.50 0.22 -20.37
C GLY A 106 4.95 -0.27 -20.46
N LYS A 107 5.49 -0.85 -19.38
CA LYS A 107 6.89 -1.32 -19.33
C LYS A 107 7.02 -2.84 -19.17
N ASN A 108 5.91 -3.56 -19.11
CA ASN A 108 5.78 -5.01 -19.05
C ASN A 108 6.44 -5.69 -17.83
N TYR A 109 6.55 -4.97 -16.71
CA TYR A 109 6.97 -5.56 -15.45
C TYR A 109 5.79 -6.27 -14.78
N MET A 110 6.06 -7.45 -14.19
CA MET A 110 5.10 -8.16 -13.34
C MET A 110 4.80 -7.39 -12.06
N LEU A 111 5.79 -6.67 -11.54
CA LEU A 111 5.69 -5.91 -10.31
C LEU A 111 6.38 -4.56 -10.48
N TYR A 112 5.61 -3.49 -10.28
CA TYR A 112 6.12 -2.14 -10.17
C TYR A 112 6.10 -1.71 -8.71
N SER A 113 7.20 -1.16 -8.23
CA SER A 113 7.29 -0.52 -6.92
C SER A 113 7.35 0.99 -7.08
N VAL A 114 6.50 1.70 -6.34
CA VAL A 114 6.43 3.16 -6.34
C VAL A 114 6.56 3.65 -4.90
N LYS A 115 7.52 4.56 -4.69
CA LYS A 115 7.73 5.30 -3.44
C LYS A 115 7.99 6.78 -3.76
N ASN A 116 7.80 7.65 -2.78
CA ASN A 116 8.24 9.04 -2.87
C ASN A 116 9.78 9.12 -2.81
N ARG A 117 10.36 10.19 -3.34
CA ARG A 117 11.81 10.42 -3.35
C ARG A 117 12.10 11.92 -3.26
N VAL A 118 13.32 12.26 -2.83
CA VAL A 118 13.86 13.62 -2.95
C VAL A 118 14.33 13.83 -4.39
N GLU A 119 13.83 14.86 -5.08
CA GLU A 119 14.11 15.04 -6.51
C GLU A 119 15.53 15.57 -6.75
N GLU A 120 16.01 16.45 -5.88
CA GLU A 120 17.34 17.07 -5.94
C GLU A 120 18.45 16.10 -5.52
N CYS A 121 18.11 15.10 -4.70
CA CYS A 121 19.04 14.12 -4.15
C CYS A 121 18.56 12.69 -4.45
N PRO A 122 18.73 12.16 -5.67
CA PRO A 122 18.20 10.84 -6.05
C PRO A 122 18.72 9.66 -5.22
N GLY A 123 19.87 9.82 -4.55
CA GLY A 123 20.43 8.81 -3.63
C GLY A 123 19.92 8.92 -2.19
N MET A 124 19.14 9.95 -1.86
CA MET A 124 18.57 10.15 -0.53
C MET A 124 17.21 9.46 -0.45
N GLU A 125 17.02 8.62 0.57
CA GLU A 125 15.73 8.01 0.84
C GLU A 125 14.76 9.01 1.46
N TYR A 126 13.52 8.99 0.98
CA TYR A 126 12.40 9.69 1.59
C TYR A 126 11.52 8.64 2.29
N ASN A 127 11.66 8.56 3.61
CA ASN A 127 11.07 7.51 4.43
C ASN A 127 9.76 7.99 5.05
N ASP A 128 8.72 8.10 4.24
CA ASP A 128 7.36 8.46 4.67
C ASP A 128 6.48 7.24 5.02
N GLY A 129 7.08 6.06 5.08
CA GLY A 129 6.38 4.80 5.38
C GLY A 129 5.45 4.30 4.27
N VAL A 130 5.38 4.96 3.11
CA VAL A 130 4.39 4.65 2.07
C VAL A 130 5.01 3.96 0.87
N LYS A 131 4.51 2.76 0.54
CA LYS A 131 4.89 2.03 -0.68
C LYS A 131 3.66 1.55 -1.44
N LYS A 132 3.72 1.65 -2.77
CA LYS A 132 2.68 1.16 -3.67
C LYS A 132 3.26 0.13 -4.60
N LEU A 133 2.62 -1.03 -4.66
CA LEU A 133 2.96 -2.14 -5.53
C LEU A 133 1.86 -2.31 -6.56
N PHE A 134 2.23 -2.42 -7.83
CA PHE A 134 1.31 -2.76 -8.91
C PHE A 134 1.72 -4.09 -9.51
N LEU A 135 0.97 -5.14 -9.17
CA LEU A 135 1.12 -6.49 -9.70
C LEU A 135 0.33 -6.59 -11.00
N TYR A 136 1.04 -6.54 -12.13
CA TYR A 136 0.45 -6.76 -13.45
C TYR A 136 0.53 -8.26 -13.80
N THR A 137 -0.62 -8.93 -13.87
CA THR A 137 -0.71 -10.39 -14.03
C THR A 137 -0.25 -10.90 -15.41
N GLY A 138 -0.22 -10.03 -16.42
CA GLY A 138 0.31 -10.34 -17.76
C GLY A 138 1.76 -9.95 -17.98
N GLY A 139 2.44 -9.43 -16.95
CA GLY A 139 3.82 -8.99 -17.04
C GLY A 139 4.79 -10.15 -17.33
N LYS A 140 5.89 -9.85 -18.02
CA LYS A 140 6.92 -10.86 -18.35
C LYS A 140 8.31 -10.52 -17.83
N ARG A 141 8.50 -9.31 -17.30
CA ARG A 141 9.75 -8.87 -16.68
C ARG A 141 9.61 -8.96 -15.16
N GLY A 142 10.61 -9.55 -14.50
CA GLY A 142 10.67 -9.54 -13.03
C GLY A 142 10.77 -8.11 -12.49
N GLY A 143 10.11 -7.83 -11.37
CA GLY A 143 10.16 -6.52 -10.72
C GLY A 143 11.30 -6.38 -9.71
N SER A 144 11.36 -5.21 -9.07
CA SER A 144 12.36 -4.84 -8.05
C SER A 144 12.28 -5.62 -6.73
N GLY A 145 11.29 -6.49 -6.54
CA GLY A 145 11.08 -7.27 -5.30
C GLY A 145 12.10 -8.39 -5.03
N GLY A 146 13.36 -8.27 -5.50
CA GLY A 146 14.37 -9.32 -5.35
C GLY A 146 15.84 -8.89 -5.43
N ARG A 147 16.17 -7.60 -5.48
CA ARG A 147 17.54 -7.06 -5.38
C ARG A 147 17.40 -5.71 -4.68
N GLU A 148 17.94 -5.49 -3.49
CA GLU A 148 19.32 -5.04 -3.28
C GLU A 148 19.77 -5.32 -1.82
N HIS A 149 20.49 -6.42 -1.62
CA HIS A 149 21.51 -6.54 -0.57
C HIS A 149 22.74 -7.12 -1.27
N SER A 150 23.65 -6.24 -1.67
CA SER A 150 24.98 -6.55 -2.20
C SER A 150 25.91 -5.45 -1.73
#